data_AF-A0A3D5FCH0-F1
#
_entry.id   AF-A0A3D5FCH0-F1
#
_cell.length_a   1.000
_cell.length_b   1.000
_cell.length_c   1.000
_cell.angle_alpha   90.00
_cell.angle_beta   90.00
_cell.angle_gamma   90.00
#
_symmetry.space_group_name_H-M   'P 1'
#
loop_
_entity.id
_entity.type
_entity.pdbx_description
1 polymer ?
#
loop_
_entity_poly.entity_id
_entity_poly.type
_entity_poly.pdbx_seq_one_letter_code
_entity_poly.pdbx_strand_id
1 'polypeptide(L)'
;LVVEEGGFVYDADDYSDDLPFWTEVCGRSHLVVPYTLDNNDMRFATPQGFNSGDQFYAYLRDAFDTLYAEGETTARMMSVGLHCRLVGRPGRLGALARFIE
;
A
#
# COMPACT_ATOMS: atom_id res chain seq x y z
N LEU A 1 -17.03 -4.06 16.03
CA LEU A 1 -16.34 -3.36 14.91
C LEU A 1 -15.09 -2.67 15.49
N VAL A 2 -14.02 -2.46 14.72
CA VAL A 2 -12.82 -1.75 15.19
C VAL A 2 -13.19 -0.40 15.82
N VAL A 3 -14.14 0.31 15.22
CA VAL A 3 -14.68 1.59 15.72
C VAL A 3 -15.45 1.46 17.05
N GLU A 4 -16.06 0.31 17.35
CA GLU A 4 -16.78 0.10 18.61
C GLU A 4 -15.85 -0.05 19.81
N GLU A 5 -14.63 -0.56 19.59
CA GLU A 5 -13.60 -0.65 20.64
C GLU A 5 -13.19 0.75 21.12
N GLY A 6 -13.07 1.71 20.19
CA GLY A 6 -12.99 3.14 20.48
C GLY A 6 -11.61 3.68 20.87
N GLY A 7 -10.58 2.84 20.94
CA GLY A 7 -9.19 3.22 21.18
C GLY A 7 -8.34 3.41 19.92
N PHE A 8 -8.82 2.97 18.75
CA PHE A 8 -8.11 3.09 17.48
C PHE A 8 -8.28 4.46 16.84
N VAL A 9 -7.15 5.06 16.45
CA VAL A 9 -7.10 6.36 15.77
C VAL A 9 -7.39 6.27 14.27
N TYR A 10 -7.20 5.10 13.66
CA TYR A 10 -7.57 4.80 12.29
C TYR A 10 -7.70 3.28 12.07
N ASP A 11 -8.28 2.88 10.95
CA ASP A 11 -8.15 1.54 10.39
C ASP A 11 -7.69 1.60 8.92
N ALA A 12 -7.22 0.46 8.41
CA ALA A 12 -6.69 0.34 7.05
C ALA A 12 -7.30 -0.84 6.29
N ASP A 13 -8.48 -1.32 6.72
CA ASP A 13 -9.23 -2.38 6.05
C ASP A 13 -10.06 -1.80 4.87
N ASP A 14 -9.41 -0.96 4.06
CA ASP A 14 -9.97 -0.30 2.89
C ASP A 14 -8.91 -0.18 1.78
N TYR A 15 -9.35 -0.19 0.52
CA TYR A 15 -8.47 -0.14 -0.66
C TYR A 15 -9.03 0.82 -1.73
N SER A 16 -9.86 1.78 -1.33
CA SER A 16 -10.75 2.52 -2.25
C SER A 16 -10.27 3.91 -2.65
N ASP A 17 -9.25 4.45 -1.99
CA ASP A 17 -8.77 5.82 -2.22
C ASP A 17 -7.24 5.93 -2.04
N ASP A 18 -6.67 7.01 -2.57
CA ASP A 18 -5.26 7.38 -2.47
C ASP A 18 -5.00 8.43 -1.36
N LEU A 19 -6.04 8.76 -0.58
CA LEU A 19 -5.98 9.66 0.57
C LEU A 19 -6.69 9.08 1.80
N PRO A 20 -6.23 9.44 3.01
CA PRO A 20 -7.04 9.24 4.20
C PRO A 20 -8.33 10.04 4.14
N PHE A 21 -9.42 9.44 4.63
CA PHE A 21 -10.72 10.09 4.69
C PHE A 21 -11.46 9.74 5.98
N TRP A 22 -12.36 10.63 6.40
CA TRP A 22 -13.23 10.40 7.54
C TRP A 22 -14.52 9.74 7.07
N THR A 23 -14.93 8.69 7.79
CA THR A 23 -16.23 8.05 7.63
C THR A 23 -17.02 8.12 8.94
N GLU A 24 -18.33 7.91 8.87
CA GLU A 24 -19.19 7.83 10.04
C GLU A 24 -19.64 6.37 10.25
N VAL A 25 -19.31 5.81 11.41
CA VAL A 25 -19.72 4.45 11.81
C VAL A 25 -20.44 4.56 13.14
N CYS A 26 -21.71 4.15 13.16
CA CYS A 26 -22.55 4.18 14.37
C CYS A 26 -22.59 5.57 15.05
N GLY A 27 -22.62 6.65 14.27
CA GLY A 27 -22.66 8.02 14.78
C GLY A 27 -21.32 8.53 15.34
N ARG A 28 -20.21 7.83 15.08
CA ARG A 28 -18.85 8.24 15.44
C ARG A 28 -18.02 8.46 14.18
N SER A 29 -17.26 9.55 14.16
CA SER A 29 -16.27 9.78 13.10
C SER A 29 -15.07 8.85 13.31
N HIS A 30 -14.64 8.18 12.23
CA HIS A 30 -13.48 7.29 12.23
C HIS A 30 -12.62 7.58 11.00
N LEU A 31 -11.30 7.59 11.18
CA LEU A 31 -10.35 7.84 10.10
C LEU A 31 -10.03 6.51 9.40
N VAL A 32 -10.18 6.48 8.09
CA VAL A 32 -9.69 5.39 7.24
C VAL A 32 -8.41 5.85 6.58
N VAL A 33 -7.36 5.03 6.65
CA VAL A 33 -6.11 5.22 5.92
C VAL A 33 -5.97 4.05 4.94
N PRO A 34 -6.35 4.23 3.65
CA PRO A 34 -6.41 3.12 2.71
C PRO A 34 -5.09 2.37 2.54
N TYR A 35 -5.20 1.07 2.38
CA TYR A 35 -4.08 0.15 2.15
C TYR A 35 -4.05 -0.35 0.70
N THR A 36 -3.22 -1.35 0.40
CA THR A 36 -3.00 -1.84 -0.96
C THR A 36 -2.94 -3.37 -1.03
N LEU A 37 -3.51 -3.92 -2.11
CA LEU A 37 -3.34 -5.32 -2.52
C LEU A 37 -2.47 -5.47 -3.78
N ASP A 38 -2.09 -4.35 -4.41
CA ASP A 38 -1.40 -4.31 -5.69
C ASP A 38 0.06 -3.86 -5.57
N ASN A 39 0.33 -2.75 -4.86
CA ASN A 39 1.66 -2.34 -4.39
C ASN A 39 2.12 -3.22 -3.21
N ASN A 40 2.04 -4.54 -3.38
CA ASN A 40 2.15 -5.50 -2.28
C ASN A 40 2.92 -6.75 -2.72
N ASP A 41 3.95 -7.13 -1.97
CA ASP A 41 4.78 -8.30 -2.26
C ASP A 41 4.01 -9.63 -2.16
N MET A 42 2.80 -9.64 -1.60
CA MET A 42 1.91 -10.81 -1.65
C MET A 42 1.68 -11.29 -3.09
N ARG A 43 1.79 -10.38 -4.08
CA ARG A 43 1.63 -10.71 -5.50
C ARG A 43 2.64 -11.75 -5.99
N PHE A 44 3.81 -11.88 -5.37
CA PHE A 44 4.76 -12.98 -5.62
C PHE A 44 4.21 -14.39 -5.29
N ALA A 45 3.08 -14.48 -4.58
CA ALA A 45 2.44 -15.72 -4.17
C ALA A 45 1.00 -15.84 -4.71
N THR A 46 0.62 -15.02 -5.68
CA THR A 46 -0.71 -15.06 -6.32
C THR A 46 -0.59 -15.55 -7.77
N PRO A 47 -1.61 -16.22 -8.34
CA PRO A 47 -1.53 -16.78 -9.70
C PRO A 47 -1.17 -15.78 -10.80
N GLN A 48 -1.59 -14.52 -10.68
CA GLN A 48 -1.33 -13.49 -11.68
C GLN A 48 -0.01 -12.73 -11.44
N GLY A 49 0.47 -12.66 -10.19
CA GLY A 49 1.38 -11.60 -9.76
C GLY A 49 2.83 -11.70 -10.24
N PHE A 50 3.74 -11.08 -9.51
CA PHE A 50 5.11 -10.85 -9.98
C PHE A 50 5.94 -12.13 -10.06
N ASN A 51 6.61 -12.33 -11.19
CA ASN A 51 7.51 -13.46 -11.46
C ASN A 51 8.97 -13.15 -11.11
N SER A 52 9.35 -11.87 -11.02
CA SER A 52 10.70 -11.43 -10.69
C SER A 52 10.69 -10.14 -9.86
N GLY A 53 11.81 -9.86 -9.19
CA GLY A 53 12.00 -8.60 -8.46
C GLY A 53 11.83 -7.38 -9.37
N ASP A 54 12.30 -7.44 -10.62
CA ASP A 54 12.20 -6.33 -11.56
C ASP A 54 10.75 -5.93 -11.88
N GLN A 55 9.83 -6.90 -11.94
CA GLN A 55 8.41 -6.61 -12.15
C GLN A 55 7.81 -5.87 -10.95
N PHE A 56 8.19 -6.26 -9.73
CA PHE A 56 7.75 -5.56 -8.52
C PHE A 56 8.33 -4.14 -8.44
N TYR A 57 9.63 -3.98 -8.69
CA TYR A 57 10.27 -2.67 -8.74
C TYR A 57 9.62 -1.76 -9.79
N ALA A 58 9.43 -2.25 -11.02
CA ALA A 58 8.84 -1.44 -12.09
C ALA A 58 7.43 -1.00 -11.72
N TYR A 59 6.62 -1.90 -11.15
CA TYR A 59 5.27 -1.57 -10.69
C TYR A 59 5.28 -0.47 -9.61
N LEU A 60 6.14 -0.61 -8.59
CA LEU A 60 6.26 0.39 -7.52
C LEU A 60 6.77 1.74 -8.06
N ARG A 61 7.78 1.73 -8.94
CA ARG A 61 8.31 2.95 -9.54
C ARG A 61 7.25 3.65 -10.38
N ASP A 62 6.54 2.92 -11.23
CA ASP A 62 5.53 3.53 -12.11
C ASP A 62 4.37 4.12 -11.29
N ALA A 63 3.97 3.46 -10.18
CA ALA A 63 3.00 4.01 -9.23
C ALA A 63 3.53 5.27 -8.52
N PHE A 64 4.79 5.25 -8.05
CA PHE A 64 5.42 6.41 -7.44
C PHE A 64 5.51 7.60 -8.41
N ASP A 65 6.05 7.38 -9.62
CA ASP A 65 6.25 8.43 -10.62
C ASP A 65 4.91 9.09 -10.98
N THR A 66 3.84 8.31 -11.09
CA THR A 66 2.49 8.81 -11.36
C THR A 66 1.99 9.70 -10.23
N LEU A 67 2.00 9.19 -8.98
CA LEU A 67 1.53 9.95 -7.81
C LEU A 67 2.41 11.18 -7.54
N TYR A 68 3.71 11.09 -7.81
CA TYR A 68 4.66 12.18 -7.64
C TYR A 68 4.38 13.30 -8.64
N ALA A 69 4.11 12.97 -9.91
CA ALA A 69 3.72 13.95 -10.92
C ALA A 69 2.37 14.62 -10.60
N GLU A 70 1.36 13.84 -10.18
CA GLU A 70 0.07 14.40 -9.74
C GLU A 70 0.22 15.30 -8.51
N GLY A 71 1.22 15.01 -7.68
CA GLY A 71 1.60 15.76 -6.48
C GLY A 71 2.00 17.22 -6.73
N GLU A 72 2.30 17.61 -7.97
CA GLU A 72 2.45 19.02 -8.36
C GLU A 72 1.18 19.83 -8.09
N THR A 73 0.02 19.18 -8.21
CA THR A 73 -1.30 19.80 -7.97
C THR A 73 -1.89 19.35 -6.65
N THR A 74 -1.89 18.04 -6.39
CA THR A 74 -2.51 17.48 -5.20
C THR A 74 -1.75 16.23 -4.76
N ALA A 75 -0.99 16.31 -3.68
CA ALA A 75 -0.26 15.18 -3.15
C ALA A 75 -1.19 14.04 -2.68
N ARG A 76 -0.69 12.80 -2.80
CA ARG A 76 -1.38 11.55 -2.41
C ARG A 76 -0.45 10.67 -1.58
N MET A 77 -1.01 9.67 -0.91
CA MET A 77 -0.22 8.64 -0.23
C MET A 77 -0.02 7.41 -1.11
N MET A 78 1.01 6.64 -0.83
CA MET A 78 1.26 5.35 -1.46
C MET A 78 1.63 4.34 -0.37
N SER A 79 0.84 3.29 -0.23
CA SER A 79 1.16 2.15 0.65
C SER A 79 2.05 1.15 -0.09
N VAL A 80 3.01 0.53 0.61
CA VAL A 80 3.81 -0.60 0.10
C VAL A 80 3.73 -1.76 1.09
N GLY A 81 3.03 -2.81 0.69
CA GLY A 81 2.81 -3.99 1.53
C GLY A 81 3.92 -5.02 1.44
N LEU A 82 4.46 -5.44 2.59
CA LEU A 82 5.61 -6.35 2.67
C LEU A 82 5.35 -7.51 3.63
N HIS A 83 5.84 -8.69 3.28
CA HIS A 83 5.78 -9.88 4.13
C HIS A 83 7.19 -10.45 4.33
N CYS A 84 7.59 -10.68 5.58
CA CYS A 84 8.93 -11.18 5.91
C CYS A 84 9.32 -12.44 5.13
N ARG A 85 8.36 -13.35 4.92
CA ARG A 85 8.56 -14.63 4.21
C ARG A 85 8.64 -14.50 2.67
N LEU A 86 8.27 -13.35 2.12
CA LEU A 86 8.22 -13.08 0.68
C LEU A 86 9.36 -12.16 0.24
N VAL A 87 9.26 -10.84 0.45
CA VAL A 87 10.31 -9.88 0.02
C VAL A 87 11.66 -10.14 0.71
N GLY A 88 11.66 -10.75 1.90
CA GLY A 88 12.89 -11.11 2.62
C GLY A 88 13.73 -12.21 1.95
N ARG A 89 13.24 -12.83 0.86
CA ARG A 89 14.04 -13.77 0.07
C ARG A 89 15.11 -13.00 -0.73
N PRO A 90 16.37 -13.47 -0.78
CA PRO A 90 17.45 -12.76 -1.49
C PRO A 90 17.14 -12.42 -2.96
N GLY A 91 16.41 -13.29 -3.67
CA GLY A 91 16.00 -13.04 -5.06
C GLY A 91 14.94 -11.94 -5.26
N ARG A 92 14.37 -11.39 -4.18
CA ARG A 92 13.33 -10.34 -4.21
C ARG A 92 13.78 -9.08 -3.49
N LEU A 93 14.55 -9.20 -2.40
CA LEU A 93 14.99 -8.09 -1.56
C LEU A 93 15.70 -6.96 -2.34
N GLY A 94 16.52 -7.30 -3.35
CA GLY A 94 17.23 -6.31 -4.15
C GLY A 94 16.31 -5.36 -4.93
N ALA A 95 15.10 -5.79 -5.29
CA ALA A 95 14.12 -4.93 -5.95
C ALA A 95 13.49 -3.92 -4.99
N LEU A 96 13.25 -4.32 -3.73
CA LEU A 96 12.78 -3.41 -2.69
C LEU A 96 13.85 -2.37 -2.36
N ALA A 97 15.11 -2.80 -2.21
CA ALA A 97 16.22 -1.88 -1.93
C ALA A 97 16.33 -0.79 -3.02
N ARG A 98 16.29 -1.19 -4.30
CA ARG A 98 16.30 -0.26 -5.44
C ARG A 98 15.12 0.73 -5.48
N PHE A 99 13.97 0.38 -4.92
CA PHE A 99 12.83 1.30 -4.87
C PHE A 99 12.98 2.34 -3.75
N ILE A 100 13.75 2.04 -2.71
CA ILE A 100 14.01 2.95 -1.59
C ILE A 100 15.14 3.95 -1.90
N GLU A 101 16.11 3.53 -2.72
CA GLU A 101 17.25 4.34 -3.19
C GLU A 101 16.84 5.46 -4.15
#